data_AF-A0A2G5VMF1-F1
#
_entry.id   AF-A0A2G5VMF1-F1
#
_cell.length_a   1.000
_cell.length_b   1.000
_cell.length_c   1.000
_cell.angle_alpha   90.00
_cell.angle_beta   90.00
_cell.angle_gamma   90.00
#
_symmetry.space_group_name_H-M   'P 1'
#
loop_
_entity.id
_entity.type
_entity.pdbx_description
1 polymer ?
#
loop_
_entity_poly.entity_id
_entity_poly.type
_entity_poly.pdbx_seq_one_letter_code
_entity_poly.pdbx_strand_id
1 'polypeptide(L)'
;MAFLFSRRLESNDANSRQLFYVNDAIKNLVKENMAKVSIQNAGMKMFSRTEGKVENTRFRLSQEGIRYLFKFMNKQKVKIGAEDMLHMLKSEENLVPLEKLTCKGDVRKQQNGTVVVYCGEDEPVCTWSPSPISHSIRRIR
;
A
#
# COMPACT_ATOMS: atom_id res chain seq x y z
N MET A 1 0.36 23.87 -1.07
CA MET A 1 -0.28 22.86 -0.18
C MET A 1 -0.19 21.48 -0.82
N ALA A 2 -0.20 20.40 -0.04
CA ALA A 2 -0.09 19.04 -0.58
C ALA A 2 -1.27 18.16 -0.14
N PHE A 3 -1.77 17.33 -1.05
CA PHE A 3 -3.01 16.56 -0.88
C PHE A 3 -2.99 15.28 -1.71
N LEU A 4 -3.94 14.39 -1.42
CA LEU A 4 -4.20 13.21 -2.23
C LEU A 4 -4.95 13.59 -3.50
N PHE A 5 -4.47 13.07 -4.62
CA PHE A 5 -4.95 13.39 -5.95
C PHE A 5 -5.17 12.12 -6.76
N SER A 6 -6.31 12.09 -7.44
CA SER A 6 -6.69 11.07 -8.40
C SER A 6 -6.47 11.64 -9.81
N ARG A 7 -5.74 10.92 -10.66
CA ARG A 7 -5.41 11.37 -12.04
C ARG A 7 -6.57 11.19 -13.02
N ARG A 8 -7.81 11.16 -12.53
CA ARG A 8 -9.01 11.04 -13.35
C ARG A 8 -9.82 12.32 -13.27
N LEU A 9 -10.56 12.60 -14.34
CA LEU A 9 -11.61 13.62 -14.31
C LEU A 9 -12.58 13.30 -13.18
N GLU A 10 -13.13 14.33 -12.54
CA GLU A 10 -14.03 14.20 -11.38
C GLU A 10 -15.22 13.27 -11.68
N SER A 11 -15.70 13.26 -12.93
CA SER A 11 -16.74 12.35 -13.43
C SER A 11 -16.37 10.85 -13.36
N ASN A 12 -15.09 10.52 -13.28
CA ASN A 12 -14.55 9.16 -13.30
C ASN A 12 -13.82 8.78 -12.00
N ASP A 13 -13.97 9.58 -10.94
CA ASP A 13 -13.24 9.35 -9.69
C ASP A 13 -13.64 8.04 -8.99
N ALA A 14 -14.89 7.58 -9.16
CA ALA A 14 -15.35 6.25 -8.72
C ALA A 14 -14.46 5.11 -9.25
N ASN A 15 -13.86 5.29 -10.43
CA ASN A 15 -13.01 4.31 -11.10
C ASN A 15 -11.51 4.51 -10.84
N SER A 16 -11.13 5.43 -9.95
CA SER A 16 -9.74 5.64 -9.59
C SER A 16 -9.10 4.36 -9.04
N ARG A 17 -7.93 4.01 -9.59
CA ARG A 17 -7.15 2.84 -9.16
C ARG A 17 -6.01 3.19 -8.22
N GLN A 18 -5.64 4.48 -8.11
CA GLN A 18 -4.44 4.92 -7.41
C GLN A 18 -4.64 6.35 -6.91
N LEU A 19 -4.14 6.64 -5.71
CA LEU A 19 -4.11 7.98 -5.14
C LEU A 19 -2.66 8.42 -4.96
N PHE A 20 -2.35 9.63 -5.42
CA PHE A 20 -1.02 10.21 -5.40
C PHE A 20 -0.96 11.39 -4.43
N TYR A 21 0.11 11.51 -3.66
CA TYR A 21 0.42 12.71 -2.91
C TYR A 21 1.19 13.69 -3.80
N VAL A 22 0.63 14.86 -3.99
CA VAL A 22 1.13 15.91 -4.88
C VAL A 22 1.01 17.28 -4.23
N ASN A 23 1.82 18.23 -4.69
CA ASN A 23 1.61 19.65 -4.42
C ASN A 23 0.75 20.30 -5.53
N ASP A 24 0.43 21.59 -5.37
CA ASP A 24 -0.37 22.35 -6.33
C ASP A 24 0.24 22.41 -7.72
N ALA A 25 1.57 22.59 -7.83
CA ALA A 25 2.26 22.66 -9.11
C ALA A 25 2.08 21.38 -9.93
N ILE A 26 2.31 20.21 -9.32
CA ILE A 26 2.12 18.91 -9.98
C ILE A 26 0.66 18.66 -10.30
N LYS A 27 -0.27 19.02 -9.39
CA LYS A 27 -1.72 18.89 -9.66
C LYS A 27 -2.14 19.68 -10.89
N ASN A 28 -1.74 20.94 -10.97
CA ASN A 28 -2.11 21.83 -12.08
C ASN A 28 -1.51 21.31 -13.40
N LEU A 29 -0.23 20.91 -13.37
CA LEU A 29 0.41 20.27 -14.51
C LEU A 29 -0.38 19.06 -15.00
N VAL A 30 -0.80 18.15 -14.12
CA VAL A 30 -1.58 16.98 -14.53
C VAL A 30 -2.95 17.40 -15.07
N LYS A 31 -3.67 18.29 -14.39
CA LYS A 31 -5.02 18.72 -14.82
C LYS A 31 -5.02 19.36 -16.21
N GLU A 32 -4.04 20.21 -16.50
CA GLU A 32 -3.97 20.95 -17.76
C GLU A 32 -3.52 20.08 -18.94
N ASN A 33 -2.81 18.98 -18.68
CA ASN A 33 -2.12 18.20 -19.70
C ASN A 33 -2.65 16.77 -19.88
N MET A 34 -3.37 16.20 -18.92
CA MET A 34 -3.80 14.78 -18.95
C MET A 34 -4.68 14.40 -20.14
N ALA A 35 -5.34 15.35 -20.82
CA ALA A 35 -6.12 15.11 -22.03
C ALA A 35 -5.28 15.17 -23.32
N LYS A 36 -4.08 15.76 -23.26
CA LYS A 36 -3.21 16.02 -24.42
C LYS A 36 -2.00 15.10 -24.46
N VAL A 37 -1.50 14.71 -23.29
CA VAL A 37 -0.30 13.88 -23.15
C VAL A 37 -0.51 12.74 -22.17
N SER A 38 0.14 11.62 -22.45
CA SER A 38 0.11 10.45 -21.58
C SER A 38 1.07 10.65 -20.40
N ILE A 39 0.51 10.98 -19.23
CA ILE A 39 1.28 11.13 -17.99
C ILE A 39 1.34 9.77 -17.30
N GLN A 40 2.52 9.14 -17.25
CA GLN A 40 2.69 7.81 -16.64
C GLN A 40 2.70 7.88 -15.10
N ASN A 41 3.47 8.80 -14.52
CA ASN A 41 3.60 9.00 -13.07
C ASN A 41 3.61 10.50 -12.74
N ALA A 42 2.95 10.90 -11.66
CA ALA A 42 2.96 12.27 -11.17
C ALA A 42 2.76 12.29 -9.65
N GLY A 43 3.76 12.78 -8.93
CA GLY A 43 3.83 12.70 -7.48
C GLY A 43 4.16 11.30 -6.97
N MET A 44 3.85 11.07 -5.69
CA MET A 44 4.15 9.82 -5.00
C MET A 44 2.89 8.98 -4.84
N LYS A 45 2.91 7.71 -5.24
CA LYS A 45 1.74 6.84 -5.10
C LYS A 45 1.55 6.49 -3.63
N MET A 46 0.50 7.00 -2.98
CA MET A 46 0.25 6.68 -1.57
C MET A 46 -0.62 5.44 -1.41
N PHE A 47 -1.63 5.30 -2.27
CA PHE A 47 -2.61 4.22 -2.16
C PHE A 47 -2.92 3.61 -3.52
N SER A 48 -3.33 2.35 -3.51
CA SER A 48 -3.84 1.63 -4.68
C SER A 48 -5.19 1.03 -4.37
N ARG A 49 -6.08 0.92 -5.34
CA ARG A 49 -7.41 0.33 -5.15
C ARG A 49 -7.26 -1.12 -4.73
N THR A 50 -8.07 -1.53 -3.76
CA THR A 50 -8.14 -2.93 -3.35
C THR A 50 -8.80 -3.74 -4.47
N GLU A 51 -8.23 -4.89 -4.81
CA GLU A 51 -8.78 -5.82 -5.79
C GLU A 51 -9.45 -6.98 -5.04
N GLY A 52 -10.67 -7.35 -5.45
CA GLY A 52 -11.45 -8.43 -4.82
C GLY A 52 -12.45 -7.97 -3.75
N LYS A 53 -13.19 -8.93 -3.17
CA LYS A 53 -14.22 -8.72 -2.14
C LYS A 53 -13.61 -8.50 -0.75
N VAL A 54 -12.74 -7.50 -0.59
CA VAL A 54 -12.36 -7.02 0.74
C VAL A 54 -13.42 -6.02 1.15
N GLU A 55 -14.35 -6.46 1.99
CA GLU A 55 -15.46 -5.62 2.45
C GLU A 55 -14.91 -4.37 3.17
N ASN A 56 -15.50 -3.22 2.86
CA ASN A 56 -15.31 -1.92 3.53
C ASN A 56 -13.98 -1.17 3.33
N THR A 57 -13.02 -1.66 2.52
CA THR A 57 -11.75 -0.92 2.27
C THR A 57 -11.46 -0.72 0.78
N ARG A 58 -11.78 0.48 0.25
CA ARG A 58 -11.61 0.84 -1.18
C ARG A 58 -10.15 0.92 -1.63
N PHE A 59 -9.25 1.35 -0.75
CA PHE A 59 -7.84 1.58 -1.05
C PHE A 59 -6.94 0.87 -0.04
N ARG A 60 -5.90 0.20 -0.55
CA ARG A 60 -4.78 -0.36 0.22
C ARG A 60 -3.59 0.58 0.15
N LEU A 61 -2.79 0.59 1.22
CA LEU A 61 -1.56 1.37 1.26
C LEU A 61 -0.57 0.85 0.22
N SER A 62 0.13 1.76 -0.45
CA SER A 62 1.17 1.40 -1.41
C SER A 62 2.53 1.20 -0.70
N GLN A 63 3.44 0.51 -1.38
CA GLN A 63 4.82 0.31 -0.92
C GLN A 63 5.64 1.60 -0.88
N GLU A 64 5.37 2.54 -1.80
CA GLU A 64 6.00 3.85 -1.80
C GLU A 64 5.47 4.68 -0.62
N GLY A 65 4.15 4.67 -0.43
CA GLY A 65 3.47 5.48 0.58
C GLY A 65 3.80 5.05 2.00
N ILE A 66 4.01 3.76 2.26
CA ILE A 66 4.27 3.29 3.62
C ILE A 66 5.56 3.85 4.21
N ARG A 67 6.62 4.04 3.41
CA ARG A 67 7.87 4.62 3.92
C ARG A 67 7.68 6.01 4.53
N TYR A 68 6.67 6.76 4.08
CA TYR A 68 6.36 8.10 4.57
C TYR A 68 5.30 8.11 5.65
N LEU A 69 4.34 7.18 5.60
CA LEU A 69 3.23 7.10 6.55
C LEU A 69 3.56 6.30 7.81
N PHE A 70 4.54 5.39 7.76
CA PHE A 70 4.82 4.45 8.85
C PHE A 70 5.07 5.14 10.21
N LYS A 71 5.81 6.26 10.21
CA LYS A 71 6.10 7.04 11.43
C LYS A 71 4.87 7.70 12.06
N PHE A 72 3.78 7.83 11.30
CA PHE A 72 2.52 8.39 11.78
C PHE A 72 1.49 7.29 12.08
N MET A 73 1.80 6.03 11.81
CA MET A 73 0.91 4.90 12.05
C MET A 73 1.02 4.39 13.49
N ASN A 74 -0.11 4.38 14.19
CA ASN A 74 -0.22 3.91 15.59
C ASN A 74 -0.92 2.55 15.73
N LYS A 75 -1.48 2.00 14.64
CA LYS A 75 -2.25 0.75 14.61
C LYS A 75 -1.89 -0.02 13.34
N GLN A 76 -2.36 -1.26 13.21
CA GLN A 76 -2.18 -2.06 11.99
C GLN A 76 -0.68 -2.29 11.66
N LYS A 77 0.15 -2.48 12.70
CA LYS A 77 1.59 -2.72 12.60
C LYS A 77 1.93 -4.02 13.33
N VAL A 78 2.70 -4.89 12.68
CA VAL A 78 3.20 -6.14 13.27
C VAL A 78 4.71 -6.18 13.14
N LYS A 79 5.41 -6.28 14.27
CA LYS A 79 6.86 -6.46 14.29
C LYS A 79 7.18 -7.92 14.00
N ILE A 80 8.13 -8.17 13.10
CA ILE A 80 8.61 -9.51 12.78
C ILE A 80 10.03 -9.75 13.27
N GLY A 81 10.35 -11.02 13.50
CA GLY A 81 11.70 -11.49 13.76
C GLY A 81 12.53 -11.64 12.49
N ALA A 82 13.83 -11.89 12.67
CA ALA A 82 14.79 -12.08 11.58
C ALA A 82 14.44 -13.28 10.69
N GLU A 83 13.83 -14.34 11.24
CA GLU A 83 13.44 -15.54 10.48
C GLU A 83 12.38 -15.21 9.42
N ASP A 84 11.26 -14.61 9.82
CA ASP A 84 10.21 -14.17 8.90
C ASP A 84 10.75 -13.16 7.89
N MET A 85 11.59 -12.21 8.33
CA MET A 85 12.22 -11.25 7.44
C MET A 85 13.08 -11.94 6.37
N LEU A 86 13.92 -12.90 6.78
CA LEU A 86 14.76 -13.67 5.88
C LEU A 86 13.93 -14.51 4.91
N HIS A 87 12.87 -15.15 5.39
CA HIS A 87 11.96 -15.92 4.56
C HIS A 87 11.30 -15.04 3.49
N MET A 88 10.78 -13.88 3.89
CA MET A 88 10.20 -12.91 2.96
C MET A 88 11.23 -12.36 1.97
N LEU A 89 12.46 -12.11 2.41
CA LEU A 89 13.54 -11.60 1.57
C LEU A 89 14.11 -12.64 0.59
N LYS A 90 14.04 -13.93 0.91
CA LYS A 90 14.51 -15.02 0.05
C LYS A 90 13.40 -15.63 -0.81
N SER A 91 12.14 -15.34 -0.51
CA SER A 91 11.02 -15.87 -1.30
C SER A 91 11.09 -15.35 -2.75
N GLU A 92 11.01 -16.29 -3.69
CA GLU A 92 10.83 -16.02 -5.13
C GLU A 92 9.36 -15.67 -5.45
N GLU A 93 8.45 -15.91 -4.51
CA GLU A 93 7.03 -15.61 -4.65
C GLU A 93 6.80 -14.11 -4.43
N ASN A 94 6.04 -13.46 -5.34
CA ASN A 94 5.63 -12.06 -5.16
C ASN A 94 4.65 -11.86 -3.98
N LEU A 95 4.06 -12.97 -3.53
CA LEU A 95 3.02 -13.06 -2.52
C LEU A 95 3.39 -14.17 -1.55
N VAL A 96 3.96 -13.81 -0.40
CA VAL A 96 4.43 -14.79 0.59
C VAL A 96 3.22 -15.33 1.37
N PRO A 97 2.96 -16.65 1.39
CA PRO A 97 1.86 -17.22 2.14
C PRO A 97 2.03 -16.99 3.64
N LEU A 98 1.00 -16.42 4.28
CA LEU A 98 0.98 -16.11 5.70
C LEU A 98 1.21 -17.34 6.57
N GLU A 99 0.78 -18.52 6.11
CA GLU A 99 0.97 -19.78 6.85
C GLU A 99 2.43 -20.18 7.03
N LYS A 100 3.32 -19.70 6.14
CA LYS A 100 4.77 -19.93 6.21
C LYS A 100 5.48 -18.98 7.17
N LEU A 101 4.76 -18.04 7.79
CA LEU A 101 5.32 -17.02 8.67
C LEU A 101 4.97 -17.30 10.13
N THR A 102 5.93 -17.06 11.02
CA THR A 102 5.76 -17.19 12.47
C THR A 102 4.83 -16.11 13.01
N CYS A 103 4.84 -14.91 12.42
CA CYS A 103 3.98 -13.77 12.83
C CYS A 103 2.50 -13.90 12.46
N LYS A 104 2.07 -15.02 11.86
CA LYS A 104 0.68 -15.20 11.36
C LYS A 104 -0.39 -14.96 12.40
N GLY A 105 -0.14 -15.36 13.66
CA GLY A 105 -1.07 -15.11 14.76
C GLY A 105 -1.28 -13.63 15.03
N ASP A 106 -0.21 -12.83 14.97
CA ASP A 106 -0.25 -11.40 15.27
C ASP A 106 -0.83 -10.58 14.12
N VAL A 107 -0.60 -11.01 12.87
CA VAL A 107 -1.26 -10.47 11.68
C VAL A 107 -2.77 -10.71 11.74
N ARG A 108 -3.21 -11.90 12.15
CA ARG A 108 -4.64 -12.25 12.25
C ARG A 108 -5.40 -11.53 13.38
N LYS A 109 -4.70 -11.02 14.39
CA LYS A 109 -5.29 -10.18 15.45
C LYS A 109 -5.62 -8.76 14.98
N GLN A 110 -5.09 -8.34 13.84
CA GLN A 110 -5.34 -7.00 13.30
C GLN A 110 -6.76 -6.91 12.71
N GLN A 111 -7.29 -5.69 12.65
CA GLN A 111 -8.60 -5.44 12.03
C GLN A 111 -8.49 -5.48 10.49
N ASN A 112 -9.63 -5.51 9.80
CA ASN A 112 -9.67 -5.41 8.34
C ASN A 112 -8.96 -4.14 7.83
N GLY A 113 -8.22 -4.27 6.73
CA GLY A 113 -7.44 -3.18 6.13
C GLY A 113 -5.95 -3.52 5.96
N THR A 114 -5.12 -2.55 5.56
CA THR A 114 -3.70 -2.83 5.36
C THR A 114 -2.96 -3.01 6.70
N VAL A 115 -2.34 -4.17 6.90
CA VAL A 115 -1.38 -4.41 7.99
C VAL A 115 0.04 -4.19 7.47
N VAL A 116 0.85 -3.46 8.21
CA VAL A 116 2.25 -3.22 7.89
C VAL A 116 3.11 -4.14 8.72
N VAL A 117 4.02 -4.84 8.05
CA VAL A 117 4.98 -5.74 8.69
C VAL A 117 6.35 -5.06 8.66
N TYR A 118 7.03 -5.01 9.80
CA TYR A 118 8.28 -4.26 9.95
C TYR A 118 9.31 -5.00 10.83
N CYS A 119 10.58 -4.70 10.62
CA CYS A 119 11.69 -5.23 11.41
C CYS A 119 12.60 -4.07 11.87
N GLY A 120 13.16 -4.15 13.07
CA GLY A 120 14.13 -3.15 13.56
C GLY A 120 13.57 -1.74 13.84
N GLU A 121 14.43 -0.73 13.62
CA GLU A 121 14.22 0.72 13.87
C GLU A 121 13.22 1.34 12.88
N ASP A 122 11.97 0.93 12.95
CA ASP A 122 10.87 1.60 12.24
C ASP A 122 10.95 1.57 10.69
N GLU A 123 11.68 0.62 10.10
CA GLU A 123 11.68 0.41 8.65
C GLU A 123 10.55 -0.54 8.21
N PRO A 124 9.55 -0.07 7.46
CA PRO A 124 8.50 -0.94 6.95
C PRO A 124 9.08 -1.90 5.90
N VAL A 125 8.87 -3.20 6.12
CA VAL A 125 9.34 -4.25 5.21
C VAL A 125 8.28 -4.61 4.18
N CYS A 126 7.00 -4.67 4.57
CA CYS A 126 5.91 -5.12 3.69
C CYS A 126 4.54 -4.54 4.06
N THR A 127 3.61 -4.55 3.09
CA THR A 127 2.18 -4.28 3.31
C THR A 127 1.36 -5.53 3.02
N TRP A 128 0.54 -5.97 3.96
CA TRP A 128 -0.44 -7.05 3.81
C TRP A 128 -1.85 -6.49 3.72
N SER A 129 -2.68 -7.06 2.85
CA SER A 129 -4.12 -6.75 2.80
C SER A 129 -4.90 -8.05 2.99
N PRO A 130 -5.65 -8.22 4.10
CA PRO A 130 -6.56 -9.34 4.27
C PRO A 130 -7.58 -9.32 3.15
N SER A 131 -7.83 -10.49 2.56
CA SER A 131 -8.97 -10.76 1.70
C SER A 131 -9.43 -12.18 1.98
N PRO A 132 -10.74 -12.50 1.88
CA PRO A 132 -11.21 -13.88 1.95
C PRO A 132 -10.50 -14.83 0.95
N ILE A 133 -9.84 -14.26 -0.06
CA ILE A 133 -9.17 -14.97 -1.16
C ILE A 133 -7.62 -14.83 -1.07
N SER A 134 -7.09 -13.89 -0.29
CA SER A 134 -5.64 -13.64 -0.19
C SER A 134 -5.11 -13.87 1.23
N HIS A 135 -4.35 -14.95 1.35
CA HIS A 135 -3.57 -15.29 2.55
C HIS A 135 -2.11 -14.85 2.41
N SER A 136 -1.82 -13.79 1.64
CA SER A 136 -0.45 -13.54 1.17
C SER A 136 0.05 -12.10 1.35
N ILE A 137 1.30 -11.95 1.80
CA ILE A 137 1.96 -10.66 2.05
C ILE A 137 2.70 -10.19 0.79
N ARG A 138 2.47 -8.94 0.42
CA ARG A 138 3.12 -8.31 -0.75
C ARG A 138 4.43 -7.65 -0.35
N ARG A 139 5.52 -8.15 -0.90
CA ARG A 139 6.89 -7.72 -0.58
C ARG A 139 7.24 -6.32 -1.09
N ILE A 140 7.81 -5.44 -0.26
CA ILE A 140 8.46 -4.19 -0.75
C ILE A 140 9.73 -4.60 -1.47
N ARG A 141 9.80 -4.33 -2.78
CA ARG A 141 11.07 -4.33 -3.51
C ARG A 141 11.73 -2.97 -3.32
#